data_AF-A0A2V9VNA7-F1
#
_entry.id   AF-A0A2V9VNA7-F1
#
_cell.length_a   1.000
_cell.length_b   1.000
_cell.length_c   1.000
_cell.angle_alpha   90.00
_cell.angle_beta   90.00
_cell.angle_gamma   90.00
#
_symmetry.space_group_name_H-M   'P 1'
#
loop_
_entity.id
_entity.type
_entity.pdbx_description
1 polymer ?
#
loop_
_entity_poly.entity_id
_entity_poly.type
_entity_poly.pdbx_seq_one_letter_code
_entity_poly.pdbx_strand_id
1 'polypeptide(L)'
;FRNAHGKEAGTALVPEVARTLKDLMRRSDVLGRWAGDGFLAVLPGCGIDPLQRVAERMKAVASRVAIPWWGDRLSIEMATQATIVELGDTLESVEERLSASVEKVKAGKGAGA
;
A
#
# COMPACT_ATOMS: atom_id res chain seq x y z
N PHE A 1 -8.68 -9.74 -7.29
CA PHE A 1 -8.54 -10.61 -6.11
C PHE A 1 -9.89 -11.03 -5.51
N ARG A 2 -10.65 -10.14 -4.85
CA ARG A 2 -11.93 -10.50 -4.19
C ARG A 2 -12.97 -11.16 -5.11
N ASN A 3 -13.07 -10.69 -6.36
CA ASN A 3 -13.96 -11.32 -7.35
C ASN A 3 -13.50 -12.71 -7.81
N ALA A 4 -12.19 -12.99 -7.73
CA ALA A 4 -11.60 -14.24 -8.19
C ALA A 4 -11.53 -15.32 -7.09
N HIS A 5 -11.39 -14.92 -5.82
CA HIS A 5 -11.17 -15.84 -4.69
C HIS A 5 -12.20 -15.71 -3.56
N GLY A 6 -13.19 -14.83 -3.71
CA GLY A 6 -14.22 -14.60 -2.70
C GLY A 6 -13.85 -13.50 -1.69
N LYS A 7 -14.87 -13.02 -0.97
CA LYS A 7 -14.74 -11.96 0.03
C LYS A 7 -14.03 -12.46 1.28
N GLU A 8 -14.21 -13.73 1.64
CA GLU A 8 -13.58 -14.36 2.81
C GLU A 8 -12.06 -14.41 2.64
N ALA A 9 -11.58 -14.84 1.47
CA ALA A 9 -10.15 -14.88 1.16
C ALA A 9 -9.50 -13.49 1.29
N GLY A 10 -10.17 -12.46 0.74
CA GLY A 10 -9.71 -11.08 0.86
C GLY A 10 -9.68 -10.59 2.31
N THR A 11 -10.71 -10.94 3.08
CA THR A 11 -10.79 -10.60 4.51
C THR A 11 -9.69 -11.27 5.32
N ALA A 12 -9.35 -12.52 5.00
CA ALA A 12 -8.33 -13.29 5.70
C ALA A 12 -6.90 -12.76 5.49
N LEU A 13 -6.62 -12.10 4.36
CA LEU A 13 -5.31 -11.48 4.09
C LEU A 13 -5.08 -10.16 4.85
N VAL A 14 -6.14 -9.40 5.13
CA VAL A 14 -6.03 -8.06 5.71
C VAL A 14 -5.25 -8.04 7.04
N PRO A 15 -5.52 -8.93 8.02
CA PRO A 15 -4.75 -8.96 9.26
C PRO A 15 -3.27 -9.27 9.07
N GLU A 16 -2.93 -10.19 8.17
CA GLU A 16 -1.56 -10.61 7.89
C GLU A 16 -0.76 -9.49 7.22
N VAL A 17 -1.37 -8.79 6.27
CA VAL A 17 -0.78 -7.61 5.63
C VAL A 17 -0.62 -6.48 6.65
N ALA A 18 -1.65 -6.21 7.46
CA ALA A 18 -1.61 -5.16 8.48
C ALA A 18 -0.48 -5.40 9.49
N ARG A 19 -0.34 -6.63 10.00
CA ARG A 19 0.73 -7.02 10.91
C ARG A 19 2.09 -6.82 10.26
N THR A 20 2.26 -7.34 9.05
CA THR A 20 3.51 -7.25 8.30
C THR A 20 3.94 -5.80 8.06
N LEU A 21 3.00 -4.93 7.68
CA LEU A 21 3.28 -3.50 7.48
C LEU A 21 3.60 -2.79 8.80
N LYS A 22 2.90 -3.13 9.88
CA LYS A 22 3.13 -2.58 11.21
C LYS A 22 4.51 -2.94 11.76
N ASP A 23 5.00 -4.14 11.48
CA ASP A 23 6.34 -4.58 11.91
C ASP A 23 7.48 -3.84 11.19
N LEU A 24 7.19 -3.17 10.06
CA LEU A 24 8.16 -2.32 9.34
C LEU A 24 8.21 -0.89 9.84
N MET A 25 7.23 -0.49 10.65
CA MET A 25 7.02 0.89 11.08
C MET A 25 7.77 1.25 12.36
N ARG A 26 8.12 2.52 12.49
CA ARG A 26 8.62 3.10 13.74
C ARG A 26 7.47 3.31 14.70
N ARG A 27 7.78 3.50 15.97
CA ARG A 27 6.78 3.77 17.02
C ARG A 27 5.97 5.05 16.78
N SER A 28 6.54 6.04 16.08
CA SER A 28 5.89 7.30 15.72
C SER A 28 4.97 7.19 14.52
N ASP A 29 5.10 6.13 13.74
CA ASP A 29 4.38 5.95 12.48
C ASP A 29 2.99 5.40 12.76
N VAL A 30 2.03 5.76 11.91
CA VAL A 30 0.63 5.34 12.04
C VAL A 30 0.22 4.57 10.79
N LEU A 31 -0.31 3.37 10.97
CA LEU A 31 -0.95 2.58 9.93
C LEU A 31 -2.46 2.56 10.15
N GLY A 32 -3.21 3.01 9.16
CA GLY A 32 -4.67 2.91 9.10
C GLY A 32 -5.12 2.01 7.97
N ARG A 33 -6.27 1.35 8.14
CA ARG A 33 -6.99 0.75 7.03
C ARG A 33 -7.71 1.87 6.28
N TRP A 34 -7.39 2.05 5.01
CA TRP A 34 -8.01 3.05 4.15
C TRP A 34 -9.07 2.39 3.27
N ALA A 35 -10.12 3.13 2.92
CA ALA A 35 -11.35 2.64 2.29
C ALA A 35 -11.22 1.36 1.43
N GLY A 36 -12.09 0.37 1.66
CA GLY A 36 -12.10 -0.90 0.93
C GLY A 36 -11.02 -1.90 1.38
N ASP A 37 -9.93 -1.97 0.61
CA ASP A 37 -8.82 -2.92 0.69
C ASP A 37 -7.43 -2.24 0.73
N GLY A 38 -7.39 -0.93 0.97
CA GLY A 38 -6.15 -0.16 1.07
C GLY A 38 -5.62 -0.01 2.50
N PHE A 39 -4.37 0.42 2.59
CA PHE A 39 -3.75 0.91 3.82
C PHE A 39 -3.20 2.31 3.60
N LEU A 40 -3.30 3.16 4.62
CA LEU A 40 -2.67 4.47 4.66
C LEU A 40 -1.62 4.49 5.76
N ALA A 41 -0.41 4.90 5.41
CA ALA A 41 0.71 5.05 6.32
C ALA A 41 1.05 6.54 6.46
N VAL A 42 1.12 7.02 7.70
CA VAL A 42 1.60 8.37 8.03
C VAL A 42 2.93 8.22 8.76
N LEU A 43 3.97 8.85 8.22
CA LEU A 43 5.36 8.71 8.70
C LEU A 43 5.91 10.08 9.15
N PRO A 44 5.65 10.52 10.40
CA PRO A 44 6.11 11.82 10.89
C PRO A 44 7.64 11.95 10.82
N GLY A 45 8.12 13.10 10.36
CA GLY A 45 9.57 13.37 10.24
C GLY A 45 10.28 12.55 9.15
N CYS A 46 9.52 11.94 8.22
CA CYS A 46 10.08 11.29 7.05
C CYS A 46 10.30 12.31 5.93
N GLY A 47 11.54 12.53 5.52
CA GLY A 47 11.86 13.33 4.33
C GLY A 47 11.50 12.59 3.02
N ILE A 48 11.57 13.30 1.89
CA ILE A 48 11.14 12.76 0.59
C ILE A 48 11.96 11.55 0.11
N ASP A 49 13.29 11.57 0.29
CA ASP A 49 14.17 10.47 -0.10
C ASP A 49 13.92 9.17 0.67
N PRO A 50 13.86 9.17 2.03
CA PRO A 50 13.50 7.96 2.76
C PRO A 50 12.05 7.54 2.53
N LEU A 51 11.12 8.46 2.25
CA LEU A 51 9.71 8.14 2.04
C LEU A 51 9.50 7.16 0.88
N GLN A 52 10.09 7.45 -0.29
CA GLN A 52 10.00 6.58 -1.47
C GLN A 52 10.57 5.18 -1.18
N ARG A 53 11.71 5.10 -0.47
CA ARG A 53 12.31 3.83 -0.08
C ARG A 53 11.44 3.03 0.88
N VAL A 54 10.82 3.70 1.84
CA VAL A 54 9.90 3.04 2.79
C VAL A 54 8.66 2.53 2.06
N ALA A 55 8.08 3.31 1.15
CA ALA A 55 6.93 2.90 0.36
C ALA A 55 7.23 1.65 -0.50
N GLU A 56 8.32 1.66 -1.25
CA GLU A 56 8.72 0.49 -2.06
C GLU A 56 9.05 -0.74 -1.19
N ARG A 57 9.69 -0.54 -0.03
CA ARG A 57 9.93 -1.62 0.93
C ARG A 57 8.61 -2.20 1.45
N MET A 58 7.66 -1.36 1.84
CA MET A 58 6.33 -1.79 2.31
C MET A 58 5.62 -2.60 1.23
N LYS A 59 5.63 -2.13 -0.02
CA LYS A 59 5.09 -2.86 -1.18
C LYS A 59 5.76 -4.20 -1.39
N ALA A 60 7.09 -4.25 -1.42
CA ALA A 60 7.83 -5.49 -1.65
C ALA A 60 7.56 -6.54 -0.55
N VAL A 61 7.45 -6.11 0.71
CA VAL A 61 7.20 -7.01 1.84
C VAL A 61 5.73 -7.45 1.88
N ALA A 62 4.78 -6.52 1.73
CA ALA A 62 3.35 -6.86 1.73
C ALA A 62 2.97 -7.80 0.57
N SER A 63 3.61 -7.65 -0.59
CA SER A 63 3.37 -8.55 -1.74
C SER A 63 3.87 -9.98 -1.53
N ARG A 64 4.67 -10.22 -0.48
CA ARG A 64 5.13 -11.56 -0.08
C ARG A 64 4.23 -12.21 0.96
N VAL A 65 3.26 -11.47 1.51
CA VAL A 65 2.27 -12.03 2.44
C VAL A 65 1.41 -13.00 1.67
N ALA A 66 1.30 -14.22 2.18
CA ALA A 66 0.45 -15.24 1.62
C ALA A 66 -0.20 -16.07 2.74
N ILE A 67 -1.48 -16.35 2.58
CA ILE A 67 -2.25 -17.19 3.51
C ILE A 67 -2.49 -18.57 2.89
N PRO A 68 -2.55 -19.63 3.70
CA PRO A 68 -3.11 -20.91 3.25
C PRO A 68 -4.57 -20.71 2.85
N TRP A 69 -4.96 -21.16 1.66
CA TRP A 69 -6.33 -21.08 1.18
C TRP A 69 -6.67 -22.33 0.36
N TRP A 70 -7.53 -23.20 0.91
CA TRP A 70 -7.94 -24.47 0.27
C TRP A 70 -6.79 -25.33 -0.29
N GLY A 71 -5.70 -25.45 0.47
CA GLY A 71 -4.53 -26.25 0.06
C GLY A 71 -3.49 -25.48 -0.75
N ASP A 72 -3.83 -24.29 -1.26
CA ASP A 72 -2.92 -23.40 -1.96
C ASP A 72 -2.37 -22.29 -1.05
N ARG A 73 -1.41 -21.51 -1.58
CA ARG A 73 -0.92 -20.27 -0.97
C ARG A 73 -1.40 -19.08 -1.79
N LEU A 74 -2.17 -18.21 -1.15
CA LEU A 74 -2.79 -17.07 -1.81
C LEU A 74 -2.12 -15.78 -1.37
N SER A 75 -1.54 -15.04 -2.32
CA SER A 75 -0.88 -13.75 -2.10
C SER A 75 -1.59 -12.62 -2.85
N ILE A 76 -1.22 -11.38 -2.52
CA ILE A 76 -1.70 -10.18 -3.22
C ILE A 76 -0.54 -9.44 -3.89
N GLU A 77 -0.84 -8.78 -4.99
CA GLU A 77 -0.01 -7.70 -5.48
C GLU A 77 -0.46 -6.39 -4.83
N MET A 78 0.50 -5.56 -4.42
CA MET A 78 0.22 -4.27 -3.81
C MET A 78 0.77 -3.13 -4.68
N ALA A 79 -0.06 -2.11 -4.89
CA ALA A 79 0.40 -0.82 -5.38
C ALA A 79 0.67 0.10 -4.18
N THR A 80 1.64 0.99 -4.32
CA THR A 80 1.95 1.98 -3.29
C THR A 80 2.20 3.33 -3.94
N GLN A 81 1.88 4.37 -3.18
CA GLN A 81 2.18 5.74 -3.50
C GLN A 81 2.49 6.47 -2.21
N ALA A 82 3.33 7.49 -2.32
CA ALA A 82 3.73 8.26 -1.17
C ALA A 82 3.96 9.70 -1.58
N THR A 83 3.60 10.59 -0.67
CA THR A 83 3.75 12.03 -0.83
C THR A 83 4.13 12.68 0.49
N ILE A 84 4.75 13.86 0.43
CA ILE A 84 5.03 14.68 1.60
C ILE A 84 3.84 15.59 1.85
N VAL A 85 3.43 15.72 3.12
CA VAL A 85 2.43 16.69 3.54
C VAL A 85 3.14 18.02 3.83
N GLU A 86 2.64 19.08 3.22
CA GLU A 86 3.18 20.43 3.31
C GLU A 86 2.29 21.33 4.18
N LEU A 87 2.85 22.45 4.67
CA LEU A 87 2.07 23.40 5.46
C LEU A 87 0.99 24.06 4.60
N GLY A 88 -0.26 23.96 5.03
CA GLY A 88 -1.41 24.46 4.28
C GLY A 88 -2.11 23.39 3.42
N ASP A 89 -1.60 22.15 3.41
CA ASP A 89 -2.28 21.04 2.74
C ASP A 89 -3.68 20.81 3.31
N THR A 90 -4.64 20.65 2.41
CA THR A 90 -5.95 20.06 2.68
C THR A 90 -5.90 18.56 2.36
N LEU A 91 -6.86 17.78 2.87
CA LEU A 91 -6.97 16.37 2.52
C LEU A 91 -7.05 16.17 1.00
N GLU A 92 -7.85 16.98 0.32
CA GLU A 92 -8.04 16.96 -1.14
C GLU A 92 -6.70 17.17 -1.87
N SER A 93 -5.91 18.18 -1.47
CA SER A 93 -4.60 18.45 -2.10
C SER A 93 -3.61 17.29 -1.95
N VAL A 94 -3.65 16.57 -0.82
CA VAL A 94 -2.81 15.39 -0.57
C VAL A 94 -3.28 14.21 -1.42
N GLU A 95 -4.59 14.01 -1.54
CA GLU A 95 -5.19 12.97 -2.38
C GLU A 95 -4.92 13.20 -3.88
N GLU A 96 -4.97 14.45 -4.34
CA GLU A 96 -4.57 14.83 -5.70
C GLU A 96 -3.10 14.51 -5.97
N ARG A 97 -2.21 14.84 -5.02
CA ARG A 97 -0.77 14.56 -5.14
C ARG A 97 -0.47 13.06 -5.19
N LEU A 98 -1.20 12.27 -4.41
CA LEU A 98 -1.13 10.81 -4.46
C LEU A 98 -1.66 10.29 -5.81
N SER A 99 -2.88 10.66 -6.21
CA SER A 99 -3.52 10.15 -7.44
C SER A 99 -2.75 10.51 -8.73
N ALA A 100 -2.16 11.71 -8.81
CA ALA A 100 -1.32 12.13 -9.93
C ALA A 100 -0.08 11.23 -10.12
N SER A 101 0.39 10.58 -9.05
CA SER A 101 1.50 9.62 -9.12
C SER A 101 1.06 8.25 -9.69
N VAL A 102 -0.25 7.94 -9.80
CA VAL A 102 -0.77 6.63 -10.29
C VAL A 102 -0.80 6.63 -11.80
N GLU A 103 -1.20 7.75 -12.41
CA GLU A 103 -1.44 7.82 -13.85
C GLU A 103 -0.16 7.55 -14.66
N LYS A 104 1.01 7.96 -14.14
CA LYS A 104 2.31 7.65 -14.76
C LYS A 104 2.64 6.15 -14.76
N VAL A 105 2.13 5.37 -13.81
CA VAL A 105 2.36 3.91 -13.73
C VAL A 105 1.45 3.16 -14.71
N LYS A 106 0.22 3.65 -14.95
CA LYS A 106 -0.67 3.07 -15.98
C LYS A 106 -0.20 3.37 -17.41
N ALA A 107 0.42 4.52 -17.64
CA ALA A 107 0.97 4.89 -18.95
C ALA A 107 2.21 4.08 -19.39
N GLY A 108 2.84 3.32 -18.48
CA GLY A 108 4.03 2.48 -18.77
C GLY A 108 3.75 1.02 -19.15
N LYS A 109 2.51 0.54 -19.07
CA LYS A 109 2.13 -0.81 -19.54
C LYS A 109 1.34 -0.71 -20.85
N GLY A 110 2.06 -0.33 -21.90
CA GLY A 110 1.51 -0.17 -23.25
C GLY A 110 2.57 0.06 -24.32
N ALA A 111 3.76 -0.53 -24.18
CA ALA A 111 4.73 -0.64 -25.28
C ALA A 111 5.80 -1.68 -24.90
N GLY A 112 5.76 -2.86 -25.52
CA GLY A 112 6.87 -3.82 -25.42
C GLY A 112 6.48 -5.28 -25.63
N ALA A 113 6.48 -5.67 -26.91
CA ALA A 113 6.57 -7.03 -27.50
C ALA A 113 5.42 -8.02 -27.25
#